data_AF-A0A504JH12-F1
#
_entry.id   AF-A0A504JH12-F1
#
_cell.length_a   1.000
_cell.length_b   1.000
_cell.length_c   1.000
_cell.angle_alpha   90.00
_cell.angle_beta   90.00
_cell.angle_gamma   90.00
#
_symmetry.space_group_name_H-M   'P 1'
#
loop_
_entity.id
_entity.type
_entity.pdbx_description
1 polymer ?
#
loop_
_entity_poly.entity_id
_entity_poly.type
_entity_poly.pdbx_seq_one_letter_code
_entity_poly.pdbx_strand_id
1 'polypeptide(L)'
;EIKREPGDGYWTEVWNKQPFSLSYWGGRPTQDQMYSTAYLSTADWNDTRWKRPDFDKMVLAARGELDEAKRKKIYRDMGEIMRDEGGLIVPFFNQFVDATGKGVEGWVDNPAQELSNGHALIECWLQA
;
A
#
# COMPACT_ATOMS: atom_id res chain seq x y z
N GLU A 1 16.79 -12.63 16.72
CA GLU A 1 17.47 -11.39 17.15
C GLU A 1 16.90 -10.23 16.35
N ILE A 2 16.58 -9.09 16.97
CA ILE A 2 16.03 -7.91 16.28
C ILE A 2 17.20 -7.02 15.87
N LYS A 3 17.34 -6.76 14.57
CA LYS A 3 18.34 -5.82 14.02
C LYS A 3 17.67 -4.51 13.67
N ARG A 4 18.24 -3.39 14.12
CA ARG A 4 17.80 -2.03 13.78
C ARG A 4 18.77 -1.45 12.77
N GLU A 5 18.23 -0.92 11.68
CA GLU A 5 19.01 -0.37 10.58
C GLU A 5 18.68 1.12 10.42
N PRO A 6 19.64 1.98 10.04
CA PRO A 6 19.37 3.39 9.78
C PRO A 6 18.34 3.57 8.66
N GLY A 7 17.45 4.56 8.83
CA GLY A 7 16.39 4.84 7.84
C GLY A 7 16.94 5.12 6.44
N ASP A 8 18.07 5.82 6.33
CA ASP A 8 18.69 6.24 5.06
C ASP A 8 19.13 5.06 4.17
N GLY A 9 19.36 3.87 4.73
CA GLY A 9 19.78 2.67 3.99
C GLY A 9 18.74 1.56 3.92
N TYR A 10 17.65 1.64 4.71
CA TYR A 10 16.72 0.54 4.89
C TYR A 10 16.10 0.04 3.58
N TRP A 11 15.64 0.98 2.76
CA TRP A 11 14.95 0.65 1.50
C TRP A 11 15.88 0.10 0.41
N THR A 12 17.18 0.32 0.53
CA THR A 12 18.18 -0.12 -0.44
C THR A 12 18.82 -1.46 -0.02
N GLU A 13 19.13 -1.60 1.27
CA GLU A 13 19.94 -2.70 1.81
C GLU A 13 19.12 -3.78 2.52
N VAL A 14 17.90 -3.46 2.97
CA VAL A 14 17.07 -4.36 3.80
C VAL A 14 15.82 -4.79 3.07
N TRP A 15 14.96 -3.82 2.72
CA TRP A 15 13.69 -4.08 2.06
C TRP A 15 13.93 -4.73 0.69
N ASN A 16 13.17 -5.79 0.41
CA ASN A 16 13.30 -6.60 -0.81
C ASN A 16 14.71 -7.20 -1.03
N LYS A 17 15.60 -7.18 -0.03
CA LYS A 17 16.94 -7.83 -0.04
C LYS A 17 17.00 -8.97 0.97
N GLN A 18 16.54 -8.71 2.19
CA GLN A 18 16.51 -9.70 3.28
C GLN A 18 15.32 -10.65 3.15
N PRO A 19 15.44 -11.90 3.61
CA PRO A 19 14.37 -12.90 3.52
C PRO A 19 13.13 -12.55 4.37
N PHE A 20 13.30 -11.68 5.37
CA PHE A 20 12.22 -11.18 6.20
C PHE A 20 12.55 -9.74 6.61
N SER A 21 11.65 -8.80 6.30
CA SER A 21 11.81 -7.38 6.59
C SER A 21 10.45 -6.76 6.87
N LEU A 22 10.44 -5.59 7.52
CA LEU A 22 9.24 -4.80 7.69
C LEU A 22 9.08 -3.92 6.46
N SER A 23 7.86 -3.82 5.96
CA SER A 23 7.50 -2.85 4.94
C SER A 23 6.16 -2.21 5.31
N TYR A 24 5.79 -1.18 4.58
CA TYR A 24 4.46 -0.61 4.66
C TYR A 24 4.01 -0.21 3.26
N TRP A 25 2.69 -0.22 3.06
CA TRP A 25 2.06 0.17 1.81
C TRP A 25 1.00 1.22 2.10
N GLY A 26 1.08 2.35 1.41
CA GLY A 26 0.00 3.34 1.41
C GLY A 26 -1.18 2.87 0.55
N GLY A 27 -2.38 3.36 0.85
CA GLY A 27 -3.57 3.08 0.04
C GLY A 27 -3.38 3.45 -1.44
N ARG A 28 -4.15 2.81 -2.32
CA ARG A 28 -4.23 3.15 -3.75
C ARG A 28 -5.70 3.30 -4.15
N PRO A 29 -6.02 4.19 -5.10
CA PRO A 29 -7.37 4.34 -5.63
C PRO A 29 -8.03 3.05 -6.12
N THR A 30 -7.25 2.09 -6.62
CA THR A 30 -7.77 0.79 -7.08
C THR A 30 -6.99 -0.39 -6.53
N GLN A 31 -7.67 -1.54 -6.42
CA GLN A 31 -7.02 -2.81 -6.04
C GLN A 31 -5.99 -3.25 -7.09
N ASP A 32 -6.25 -3.02 -8.39
CA ASP A 32 -5.27 -3.27 -9.46
C ASP A 32 -3.95 -2.56 -9.20
N GLN A 33 -3.99 -1.28 -8.83
CA GLN A 33 -2.75 -0.52 -8.58
C GLN A 33 -1.94 -1.16 -7.46
N MET A 34 -2.58 -1.62 -6.38
CA MET A 34 -1.86 -2.31 -5.30
C MET A 34 -1.26 -3.63 -5.79
N TYR A 35 -2.08 -4.51 -6.40
CA TYR A 35 -1.61 -5.82 -6.86
C TYR A 35 -0.53 -5.74 -7.95
N SER A 36 -0.64 -4.76 -8.85
CA SER A 36 0.31 -4.56 -9.93
C SER A 36 1.65 -4.03 -9.46
N THR A 37 1.62 -3.12 -8.48
CA THR A 37 2.82 -2.51 -7.93
C THR A 37 3.58 -3.46 -7.01
N ALA A 38 2.88 -4.27 -6.21
CA ALA A 38 3.49 -5.02 -5.11
C ALA A 38 3.50 -6.55 -5.30
N TYR A 39 2.66 -7.14 -6.16
CA TYR A 39 2.42 -8.59 -6.12
C TYR A 39 2.47 -9.31 -7.47
N LEU A 40 2.63 -8.60 -8.59
CA LEU A 40 2.99 -9.26 -9.84
C LEU A 40 4.35 -9.95 -9.69
N SER A 41 4.51 -11.12 -10.32
CA SER A 41 5.78 -11.85 -10.29
C SER A 41 6.97 -11.07 -10.87
N THR A 42 6.67 -10.08 -11.72
CA THR A 42 7.62 -9.17 -12.37
C THR A 42 7.70 -7.79 -11.73
N ALA A 43 6.93 -7.52 -10.67
CA ALA A 43 6.96 -6.22 -10.02
C ALA A 43 8.28 -6.01 -9.27
N ASP A 44 8.93 -4.89 -9.53
CA ASP A 44 10.20 -4.53 -8.87
C ASP A 44 10.06 -4.40 -7.36
N TRP A 45 8.85 -4.06 -6.89
CA TRP A 45 8.55 -3.88 -5.47
C TRP A 45 7.83 -5.09 -4.85
N ASN A 46 7.90 -6.26 -5.48
CA ASN A 46 7.42 -7.50 -4.88
C ASN A 46 8.38 -7.99 -3.78
N ASP A 47 8.20 -7.43 -2.59
CA ASP A 47 8.99 -7.70 -1.39
C ASP A 47 8.70 -9.06 -0.75
N THR A 48 7.55 -9.66 -1.05
CA THR A 48 7.23 -11.05 -0.67
C THR A 48 8.00 -12.07 -1.50
N ARG A 49 8.45 -11.68 -2.70
CA ARG A 49 9.05 -12.54 -3.73
C ARG A 49 8.20 -13.75 -4.10
N TRP A 50 6.92 -13.73 -3.73
CA TRP A 50 5.96 -14.75 -4.08
C TRP A 50 5.57 -14.56 -5.55
N LYS A 51 5.71 -15.64 -6.34
CA LYS A 51 5.53 -15.62 -7.78
C LYS A 51 4.57 -16.72 -8.20
N ARG A 52 3.43 -16.32 -8.76
CA ARG A 52 2.36 -17.24 -9.15
C ARG A 52 1.78 -16.82 -10.52
N PRO A 53 2.11 -17.53 -11.62
CA PRO A 53 1.69 -17.11 -12.96
C PRO A 53 0.18 -17.05 -13.20
N ASP A 54 -0.61 -17.81 -12.45
CA ASP A 54 -2.08 -17.74 -12.48
C ASP A 54 -2.61 -16.51 -11.72
N PHE A 55 -2.00 -16.13 -10.59
CA PHE A 55 -2.30 -14.87 -9.91
C PHE A 55 -2.02 -13.66 -10.83
N ASP A 56 -0.89 -13.66 -11.54
CA ASP A 56 -0.57 -12.61 -12.52
C ASP A 56 -1.65 -12.48 -13.60
N LYS A 57 -2.16 -13.61 -14.10
CA LYS A 57 -3.28 -13.63 -15.06
C LYS A 57 -4.56 -13.07 -14.45
N MET A 58 -4.83 -13.34 -13.18
CA MET A 58 -6.00 -12.78 -12.48
C MET A 58 -5.90 -11.25 -12.37
N VAL A 59 -4.73 -10.70 -12.04
CA VAL A 59 -4.50 -9.24 -12.00
C VAL A 59 -4.89 -8.60 -13.34
N LEU A 60 -4.36 -9.15 -14.44
CA LEU A 60 -4.62 -8.64 -15.79
C LEU A 60 -6.09 -8.81 -16.20
N ALA A 61 -6.70 -9.94 -15.86
CA ALA A 61 -8.12 -10.19 -16.14
C ALA A 61 -9.02 -9.21 -15.38
N ALA A 62 -8.76 -8.96 -14.08
CA ALA A 62 -9.53 -8.02 -13.29
C ALA A 62 -9.38 -6.58 -13.80
N ARG A 63 -8.18 -6.18 -14.25
CA ARG A 63 -7.93 -4.85 -14.82
C ARG A 63 -8.77 -4.58 -16.07
N GLY A 64 -8.90 -5.59 -16.94
CA GLY A 64 -9.69 -5.49 -18.18
C GLY A 64 -11.18 -5.76 -18.01
N GLU A 65 -11.64 -6.14 -16.81
CA GLU A 65 -13.03 -6.51 -16.56
C GLU A 65 -13.91 -5.26 -16.35
N LEU A 66 -14.97 -5.17 -17.16
CA LEU A 66 -15.91 -4.05 -17.15
C LEU A 66 -17.14 -4.34 -16.28
N ASP A 67 -17.47 -5.62 -16.05
CA ASP A 67 -18.51 -6.01 -15.11
C ASP A 67 -18.00 -5.88 -13.67
N GLU A 68 -18.58 -4.97 -12.91
CA GLU A 68 -18.15 -4.67 -11.55
C GLU A 68 -18.29 -5.88 -10.59
N ALA A 69 -19.39 -6.64 -10.70
CA ALA A 69 -19.63 -7.78 -9.83
C ALA A 69 -18.61 -8.90 -10.10
N LYS A 70 -18.31 -9.14 -11.37
CA LYS A 70 -17.29 -10.10 -11.79
C LYS A 70 -15.90 -9.65 -11.38
N ARG A 71 -15.55 -8.38 -11.59
CA ARG A 71 -14.27 -7.81 -11.16
C ARG A 71 -14.07 -7.91 -9.64
N LYS A 72 -15.10 -7.56 -8.86
CA LYS A 72 -15.10 -7.68 -7.41
C LYS A 72 -14.87 -9.13 -6.95
N LYS A 73 -15.48 -10.10 -7.63
CA LYS A 73 -15.25 -11.52 -7.35
C LYS A 73 -13.79 -11.91 -7.62
N ILE A 74 -13.23 -11.52 -8.76
CA ILE A 74 -11.82 -11.81 -9.10
C ILE A 74 -10.89 -11.26 -8.01
N TYR A 75 -11.07 -10.00 -7.59
CA TYR A 75 -10.24 -9.43 -6.52
C TYR A 75 -10.44 -10.10 -5.16
N ARG A 76 -11.65 -10.55 -4.85
CA ARG A 76 -11.90 -11.35 -3.64
C ARG A 76 -11.11 -12.66 -3.68
N ASP A 77 -11.19 -13.39 -4.78
CA ASP A 77 -10.49 -14.67 -4.95
C ASP A 77 -8.95 -14.45 -4.87
N MET A 78 -8.44 -13.37 -5.46
CA MET A 78 -7.04 -12.96 -5.32
C MET A 78 -6.66 -12.65 -3.87
N GLY A 79 -7.53 -11.95 -3.12
CA GLY A 79 -7.31 -11.66 -1.71
C GLY A 79 -7.23 -12.92 -0.85
N GLU A 80 -8.02 -13.94 -1.15
CA GLU A 80 -7.97 -15.24 -0.47
C GLU A 80 -6.67 -15.99 -0.77
N ILE A 81 -6.26 -16.03 -2.04
CA ILE A 81 -4.98 -16.63 -2.44
C ILE A 81 -3.80 -15.95 -1.71
N MET A 82 -3.78 -14.61 -1.69
CA MET A 82 -2.71 -13.86 -1.03
C MET A 82 -2.71 -14.09 0.50
N ARG A 83 -3.87 -14.27 1.12
CA ARG A 83 -3.98 -14.59 2.56
C ARG A 83 -3.43 -15.98 2.87
N ASP A 84 -3.80 -16.98 2.06
CA ASP A 84 -3.54 -18.38 2.36
C ASP A 84 -2.14 -18.83 1.93
N GLU A 85 -1.61 -18.26 0.84
CA GLU A 85 -0.37 -18.70 0.22
C GLU A 85 0.65 -17.57 0.00
N GLY A 86 0.25 -16.31 0.21
CA GLY A 86 1.12 -15.16 -0.01
C GLY A 86 2.25 -15.08 1.00
N GLY A 87 3.35 -14.43 0.61
CA GLY A 87 4.50 -14.19 1.49
C GLY A 87 4.35 -12.99 2.43
N LEU A 88 3.13 -12.48 2.62
CA LEU A 88 2.85 -11.26 3.37
C LEU A 88 2.21 -11.57 4.73
N ILE A 89 2.69 -10.89 5.77
CA ILE A 89 2.04 -10.86 7.08
C ILE A 89 1.51 -9.44 7.31
N VAL A 90 0.18 -9.28 7.41
CA VAL A 90 -0.47 -7.99 7.68
C VAL A 90 -1.02 -7.97 9.11
N PRO A 91 -0.31 -7.37 10.08
CA PRO A 91 -0.75 -7.37 11.47
C PRO A 91 -1.82 -6.30 11.78
N PHE A 92 -1.89 -5.22 11.00
CA PHE A 92 -2.83 -4.11 11.23
C PHE A 92 -2.98 -3.23 9.98
N PHE A 93 -4.03 -2.40 9.99
CA PHE A 93 -4.22 -1.29 9.05
C PHE A 93 -4.07 0.02 9.82
N ASN A 94 -3.14 0.87 9.39
CA ASN A 94 -2.77 2.09 10.10
C ASN A 94 -3.88 3.14 9.97
N GLN A 95 -4.11 3.91 11.03
CA GLN A 95 -4.80 5.19 10.90
C GLN A 95 -3.76 6.28 10.68
N PHE A 96 -4.06 7.24 9.80
CA PHE A 96 -3.32 8.49 9.74
C PHE A 96 -3.85 9.39 10.85
N VAL A 97 -2.96 9.83 11.74
CA VAL A 97 -3.30 10.64 12.90
C VAL A 97 -2.52 11.94 12.81
N ASP A 98 -3.23 13.00 12.47
CA ASP A 98 -2.67 14.34 12.32
C ASP A 98 -3.06 15.23 13.52
N ALA A 99 -2.20 16.20 13.83
CA ALA A 99 -2.45 17.19 14.87
C ALA A 99 -2.40 18.60 14.28
N THR A 100 -3.42 19.42 14.58
CA THR A 100 -3.49 20.83 14.18
C THR A 100 -3.41 21.76 15.38
N GLY A 101 -2.86 22.96 15.18
CA GLY A 101 -2.66 23.97 16.22
C GLY A 101 -3.82 24.97 16.30
N LYS A 102 -3.91 25.67 17.43
CA LYS A 102 -4.81 26.85 17.54
C LYS A 102 -4.39 27.90 16.51
N GLY A 103 -5.37 28.42 15.77
CA GLY A 103 -5.14 29.43 14.73
C GLY A 103 -4.73 28.86 13.36
N VAL A 104 -4.66 27.53 13.19
CA VAL A 104 -4.56 26.91 11.86
C VAL A 104 -5.97 26.71 11.30
N GLU A 105 -6.27 27.39 10.21
CA GLU A 105 -7.52 27.25 9.45
C GLU A 105 -7.25 26.54 8.11
N GLY A 106 -8.30 26.09 7.42
CA GLY A 106 -8.20 25.43 6.12
C GLY A 106 -7.91 23.93 6.14
N TRP A 107 -7.79 23.31 7.32
CA TRP A 107 -7.57 21.87 7.45
C TRP A 107 -8.73 21.03 6.93
N VAL A 108 -8.41 19.98 6.15
CA VAL A 108 -9.37 19.00 5.62
C VAL A 108 -8.81 17.59 5.86
N ASP A 109 -9.53 16.79 6.65
CA ASP A 109 -9.16 15.40 6.87
C ASP A 109 -9.16 14.61 5.56
N ASN A 110 -8.09 13.84 5.34
CA ASN A 110 -7.96 13.00 4.15
C ASN A 110 -7.56 11.57 4.53
N PRO A 111 -8.34 10.54 4.15
CA PRO A 111 -8.01 9.16 4.48
C PRO A 111 -6.84 8.57 3.66
N ALA A 112 -6.33 9.28 2.65
CA ALA A 112 -5.32 8.75 1.74
C ALA A 112 -3.90 8.75 2.31
N GLN A 113 -3.48 9.85 2.98
CA GLN A 113 -2.19 10.00 3.67
C GLN A 113 -2.29 11.12 4.74
N GLU A 114 -1.26 11.22 5.58
CA GLU A 114 -1.06 12.29 6.57
C GLU A 114 -1.08 13.69 5.93
N LEU A 115 -1.29 14.73 6.75
CA LEU A 115 -1.22 16.14 6.35
C LEU A 115 -2.13 16.51 5.17
N SER A 116 -3.41 16.14 5.23
CA SER A 116 -4.38 16.33 4.15
C SER A 116 -3.94 15.67 2.83
N ASN A 117 -3.43 14.44 2.88
CA ASN A 117 -2.79 13.78 1.73
C ASN A 117 -1.62 14.60 1.16
N GLY A 118 -0.83 15.20 2.05
CA GLY A 118 0.28 16.10 1.72
C GLY A 118 -0.09 17.53 1.31
N HIS A 119 -1.38 17.90 1.26
CA HIS A 119 -1.83 19.22 0.82
C HIS A 119 -1.95 20.27 1.93
N ALA A 120 -1.70 19.93 3.20
CA ALA A 120 -1.86 20.87 4.30
C ALA A 120 -1.10 22.20 4.07
N LEU A 121 0.08 22.17 3.45
CA LEU A 121 0.89 23.37 3.18
C LEU A 121 0.30 24.33 2.12
N ILE A 122 -0.64 23.85 1.30
CA ILE A 122 -1.33 24.67 0.30
C ILE A 122 -2.77 25.01 0.71
N GLU A 123 -3.39 24.17 1.55
CA GLU A 123 -4.78 24.34 1.99
C GLU A 123 -4.89 25.14 3.27
N CYS A 124 -3.93 25.02 4.19
CA CYS A 124 -4.01 25.64 5.51
C CYS A 124 -3.41 27.05 5.53
N TRP A 125 -3.95 27.92 6.38
CA TRP A 125 -3.42 29.25 6.67
C TRP A 125 -3.47 29.55 8.17
N LEU A 126 -2.76 30.61 8.58
CA LEU A 126 -2.84 31.11 9.95
C LEU A 126 -3.89 32.21 10.05
N GLN A 127 -4.74 32.10 11.06
CA GLN A 127 -5.65 33.17 11.45
C GLN A 127 -4.85 34.43 11.83
N ALA A 128 -5.29 35.59 11.33
CA ALA A 128 -4.66 36.89 11.57
C ALA A 128 -4.89 37.42 13.00
#